data_AF-A0A5C2HLM8-F1
#
_entry.id   AF-A0A5C2HLM8-F1
#
_cell.length_a   1.000
_cell.length_b   1.000
_cell.length_c   1.000
_cell.angle_alpha   90.00
_cell.angle_beta   90.00
_cell.angle_gamma   90.00
#
_symmetry.space_group_name_H-M   'P 1'
#
loop_
_entity.id
_entity.type
_entity.pdbx_description
1 polymer ?
#
loop_
_entity_poly.entity_id
_entity_poly.type
_entity_poly.pdbx_seq_one_letter_code
_entity_poly.pdbx_strand_id
1 'polypeptide(L)'
;MAYQIIESCVNCWACQPLCPTEAIYQATPHFLIDAKRCSECEGEYADPQCASICPIEGAILDSLGEALNPPGSLTGIEPARLEAVMAQMRAR
;
A
#
# COMPACT_ATOMS: atom_id res chain seq x y z
N MET A 1 -1.19 5.09 -15.05
CA MET A 1 -1.74 3.83 -14.53
C MET A 1 -2.51 4.21 -13.26
N ALA A 2 -2.74 3.34 -12.28
CA ALA A 2 -3.33 3.74 -11.00
C ALA A 2 -2.99 2.75 -9.88
N TYR A 3 -2.86 3.26 -8.67
CA TYR A 3 -2.77 2.44 -7.46
C TYR A 3 -4.14 1.91 -7.03
N GLN A 4 -4.14 0.83 -6.25
CA GLN A 4 -5.33 0.19 -5.71
C GLN A 4 -5.16 -0.10 -4.22
N ILE A 5 -6.18 0.21 -3.40
CA ILE A 5 -6.27 -0.26 -2.01
C ILE A 5 -7.06 -1.57 -1.99
N ILE A 6 -6.55 -2.58 -1.26
CA ILE A 6 -7.16 -3.92 -1.16
C ILE A 6 -7.61 -4.26 0.27
N GLU A 7 -8.09 -5.49 0.48
CA GLU A 7 -8.77 -5.95 1.69
C GLU A 7 -7.92 -5.95 2.97
N SER A 8 -6.60 -5.86 2.86
CA SER A 8 -5.71 -5.70 4.01
C SER A 8 -5.75 -4.29 4.62
N CYS A 9 -6.47 -3.34 4.00
CA CYS A 9 -6.71 -2.02 4.55
C CYS A 9 -7.48 -2.07 5.89
N VAL A 10 -6.96 -1.37 6.90
CA VAL A 10 -7.52 -1.35 8.27
C VAL A 10 -8.38 -0.11 8.58
N ASN A 11 -8.78 0.67 7.57
CA ASN A 11 -9.62 1.86 7.73
C ASN A 11 -9.07 2.91 8.73
N CYS A 12 -7.75 3.15 8.70
CA CYS A 12 -7.08 4.06 9.64
C CYS A 12 -7.17 5.57 9.28
N TRP A 13 -7.79 5.93 8.15
CA TRP A 13 -7.94 7.31 7.66
C TRP A 13 -6.67 8.08 7.29
N ALA A 14 -5.48 7.50 7.45
CA ALA A 14 -4.22 8.22 7.29
C ALA A 14 -3.95 8.69 5.85
N CYS A 15 -4.29 7.88 4.85
CA CYS A 15 -3.94 8.16 3.45
C CYS A 15 -4.91 9.12 2.73
N GLN A 16 -6.19 9.14 3.12
CA GLN A 16 -7.21 9.98 2.46
C GLN A 16 -6.83 11.47 2.39
N PRO A 17 -6.44 12.15 3.50
CA PRO A 17 -6.13 13.57 3.46
C PRO A 17 -4.81 13.90 2.75
N LEU A 18 -3.98 12.90 2.40
CA LEU A 18 -2.69 13.11 1.75
C LEU A 18 -2.71 12.90 0.24
N CYS A 19 -3.82 12.44 -0.33
CA CYS A 19 -3.91 12.24 -1.77
C CYS A 19 -4.09 13.59 -2.49
N PRO A 20 -3.13 14.04 -3.32
CA PRO A 20 -3.18 15.38 -3.93
C PRO A 20 -4.38 15.58 -4.87
N THR A 21 -4.79 14.51 -5.55
CA THR A 21 -5.92 14.54 -6.49
C THR A 21 -7.25 14.11 -5.84
N GLU A 22 -7.25 13.92 -4.51
CA GLU A 22 -8.39 13.43 -3.74
C GLU A 22 -8.99 12.14 -4.33
N ALA A 23 -8.13 11.26 -4.88
CA ALA A 23 -8.55 10.00 -5.48
C ALA A 23 -8.95 8.94 -4.44
N ILE A 24 -8.53 9.09 -3.17
CA ILE A 24 -8.86 8.17 -2.08
C ILE A 24 -10.18 8.56 -1.45
N TYR A 25 -11.09 7.60 -1.32
CA TYR A 25 -12.39 7.80 -0.70
C TYR A 25 -12.78 6.61 0.19
N GLN A 26 -13.60 6.90 1.21
CA GLN A 26 -14.16 5.87 2.09
C GLN A 26 -15.19 5.03 1.32
N ALA A 27 -15.07 3.70 1.42
CA ALA A 27 -16.06 2.75 0.92
C ALA A 27 -16.21 1.59 1.92
N THR A 28 -17.05 0.61 1.57
CA THR A 28 -17.22 -0.64 2.33
C THR A 28 -16.77 -1.81 1.45
N PRO A 29 -15.92 -2.73 1.94
CA PRO A 29 -15.45 -2.87 3.32
C PRO A 29 -14.27 -1.99 3.74
N HIS A 30 -13.58 -1.34 2.80
CA HIS A 30 -12.42 -0.49 3.08
C HIS A 30 -12.32 0.72 2.13
N PHE A 31 -11.35 1.59 2.36
CA PHE A 31 -11.02 2.70 1.44
C PHE A 31 -10.67 2.19 0.03
N LEU A 32 -11.01 2.98 -0.98
CA LEU A 32 -10.71 2.69 -2.39
C LEU A 32 -10.01 3.89 -3.04
N ILE A 33 -9.35 3.64 -4.18
CA ILE A 33 -8.75 4.65 -5.05
C ILE A 33 -9.57 4.73 -6.33
N ASP A 34 -9.99 5.95 -6.71
CA ASP A 34 -10.54 6.22 -8.03
C ASP A 34 -9.41 6.23 -9.06
N ALA A 35 -9.35 5.18 -9.88
CA ALA A 35 -8.33 5.00 -10.91
C ALA A 35 -8.29 6.16 -11.94
N LYS A 36 -9.40 6.89 -12.14
CA LYS A 36 -9.42 8.03 -13.06
C LYS A 36 -8.78 9.28 -12.48
N ARG A 37 -8.67 9.35 -11.16
CA ARG A 37 -8.13 10.51 -10.44
C ARG A 37 -6.70 10.26 -9.94
N CYS A 38 -6.31 9.01 -9.77
CA CYS A 38 -4.96 8.68 -9.30
C CYS A 38 -3.91 9.14 -10.32
N SER A 39 -3.05 10.08 -9.91
CA SER A 39 -1.89 10.54 -10.70
C SER A 39 -0.61 9.82 -10.35
N GLU A 40 -0.67 8.79 -9.50
CA GLU A 40 0.51 8.13 -8.91
C GLU A 40 1.42 9.10 -8.12
N CYS A 41 0.90 10.30 -7.80
CA CYS A 41 1.63 11.45 -7.27
C CYS A 41 2.69 12.05 -8.23
N GLU A 42 2.73 11.61 -9.49
CA GLU A 42 3.68 12.12 -10.47
C GLU A 42 3.50 13.63 -10.70
N GLY A 43 4.62 14.36 -10.70
CA GLY A 43 4.63 15.81 -10.91
C GLY A 43 4.33 16.66 -9.66
N GLU A 44 3.86 16.05 -8.56
CA GLU A 44 3.59 16.75 -7.30
C GLU A 44 4.52 16.30 -6.17
N TYR A 45 4.78 14.99 -6.08
CA TYR A 45 5.67 14.41 -5.06
C TYR A 45 6.62 13.40 -5.70
N ALA A 46 7.78 13.20 -5.05
CA ALA A 46 8.73 12.17 -5.46
C ALA A 46 8.25 10.75 -5.13
N ASP A 47 7.51 10.62 -4.02
CA ASP A 47 7.02 9.35 -3.49
C ASP A 47 5.48 9.33 -3.41
N PRO A 48 4.85 8.16 -3.56
CA PRO A 48 3.40 8.01 -3.43
C PRO A 48 2.96 8.23 -1.98
N GLN A 49 2.32 9.37 -1.70
CA GLN A 49 1.95 9.80 -0.35
C GLN A 49 1.08 8.79 0.40
N CYS A 50 0.20 8.09 -0.32
CA CYS A 50 -0.65 7.05 0.25
C CYS A 50 0.14 5.86 0.80
N ALA A 51 1.21 5.44 0.12
CA ALA A 51 2.08 4.36 0.56
C ALA A 51 3.02 4.81 1.67
N SER A 52 3.54 6.05 1.59
CA SER A 52 4.43 6.61 2.61
C SER A 52 3.82 6.70 4.01
N ILE A 53 2.48 6.81 4.10
CA ILE A 53 1.77 6.85 5.39
C ILE A 53 1.04 5.55 5.73
N CYS A 54 0.94 4.59 4.80
CA CYS A 54 0.18 3.37 5.04
C CYS A 54 0.90 2.49 6.07
N PRO A 55 0.24 2.13 7.20
CA PRO A 55 0.89 1.31 8.23
C PRO A 55 0.87 -0.19 7.91
N ILE A 56 0.26 -0.60 6.79
CA ILE A 56 0.05 -2.01 6.44
C ILE A 56 0.80 -2.32 5.14
N GLU A 57 1.80 -3.19 5.25
CA GLU A 57 2.46 -3.79 4.10
C GLU A 57 1.45 -4.58 3.25
N GLY A 58 1.54 -4.46 1.92
CA GLY A 58 0.65 -5.13 0.98
C GLY A 58 -0.75 -4.53 0.85
N ALA A 59 -1.07 -3.42 1.52
CA ALA A 59 -2.41 -2.81 1.43
C ALA A 59 -2.65 -1.95 0.20
N ILE A 60 -1.59 -1.51 -0.47
CA ILE A 60 -1.66 -0.70 -1.68
C ILE A 60 -0.85 -1.38 -2.77
N LEU A 61 -1.50 -1.63 -3.90
CA LEU A 61 -0.91 -2.28 -5.06
C LEU A 61 -0.73 -1.29 -6.20
N ASP A 62 0.28 -1.52 -7.04
CA ASP A 62 0.42 -0.88 -8.33
C ASP A 62 -0.49 -1.51 -9.40
N SER A 63 -0.38 -1.02 -10.63
CA SER A 63 -1.17 -1.52 -11.75
C SER A 63 -0.81 -2.93 -12.23
N LEU A 64 0.32 -3.48 -11.79
CA LEU A 64 0.74 -4.85 -12.03
C LEU A 64 0.31 -5.79 -10.89
N GLY A 65 -0.27 -5.24 -9.81
CA GLY A 65 -0.66 -5.98 -8.62
C GLY A 65 0.49 -6.16 -7.62
N GLU A 66 1.61 -5.45 -7.78
CA GLU A 66 2.74 -5.49 -6.86
C GLU A 66 2.52 -4.53 -5.69
N ALA A 67 2.87 -4.97 -4.49
CA ALA A 67 2.70 -4.15 -3.29
C ALA A 67 3.68 -2.97 -3.28
N LEU A 68 3.18 -1.75 -3.07
CA LEU A 68 4.03 -0.56 -2.89
C LEU A 68 4.87 -0.64 -1.62
N ASN A 69 4.35 -1.30 -0.58
CA ASN A 69 5.07 -1.66 0.63
C ASN A 69 5.09 -3.19 0.74
N PRO A 70 6.08 -3.90 0.15
CA PRO A 70 6.19 -5.36 0.27
C PRO A 70 6.44 -5.81 1.73
N PRO A 71 6.18 -7.10 2.05
CA PRO A 71 6.47 -7.64 3.37
C PRO A 71 7.92 -7.39 3.81
N GLY A 72 8.10 -6.80 4.99
CA GLY A 72 9.40 -6.42 5.56
C GLY A 72 9.89 -5.02 5.20
N SER A 73 9.28 -4.34 4.20
CA SER A 73 9.77 -3.03 3.73
C SER A 73 9.65 -1.92 4.78
N LEU A 74 8.60 -1.93 5.60
CA LEU A 74 8.38 -0.90 6.62
C LEU A 74 9.23 -1.12 7.88
N THR A 75 9.74 -2.33 8.06
CA THR A 75 10.54 -2.72 9.24
C THR A 75 12.02 -2.89 8.94
N GLY A 76 12.43 -2.78 7.66
CA GLY A 76 13.81 -3.01 7.23
C GLY A 76 14.22 -4.48 7.32
N ILE A 77 13.27 -5.40 7.27
CA ILE A 77 13.54 -6.83 7.23
C ILE A 77 13.75 -7.24 5.78
N GLU A 78 14.95 -7.69 5.46
CA GLU A 78 15.28 -8.24 4.14
C GLU A 78 14.31 -9.38 3.76
N PRO A 79 13.78 -9.41 2.52
CA PRO A 79 12.83 -10.44 2.07
C PRO A 79 13.34 -11.87 2.29
N ALA A 80 14.62 -12.12 1.98
CA ALA A 80 15.25 -13.43 2.18
C ALA A 80 15.23 -13.89 3.66
N ARG A 81 15.35 -12.95 4.60
CA ARG A 81 15.30 -13.25 6.03
C ARG A 81 13.87 -13.60 6.46
N LEU A 82 12.88 -12.87 5.96
CA LEU A 82 11.48 -13.16 6.25
C LEU A 82 11.08 -14.55 5.71
N GLU A 83 11.44 -14.86 4.48
CA GLU A 83 11.20 -16.16 3.86
C GLU A 83 11.81 -17.32 4.66
N ALA A 84 13.07 -17.16 5.08
CA ALA A 84 13.76 -18.18 5.88
C ALA A 84 13.04 -18.45 7.22
N VAL A 85 12.61 -17.39 7.94
CA VAL A 85 11.90 -17.54 9.21
C VAL A 85 10.51 -18.14 9.01
N MET A 86 9.77 -17.69 7.98
CA MET A 86 8.46 -18.26 7.65
C MET A 86 8.56 -19.75 7.29
N ALA A 87 9.57 -20.16 6.53
CA ALA A 87 9.82 -21.56 6.21
C ALA A 87 10.09 -22.40 7.47
N GLN A 88 10.87 -21.88 8.41
CA GLN A 88 11.11 -22.54 9.70
C GLN A 88 9.82 -22.69 10.53
N MET A 89 8.93 -21.70 10.52
CA MET A 89 7.64 -21.78 11.23
C MET A 89 6.69 -22.80 10.60
N ARG A 90 6.66 -22.90 9.26
CA ARG A 90 5.81 -23.87 8.53
C ARG A 90 6.29 -25.32 8.67
N ALA A 91 7.56 -25.53 9.00
CA ALA A 91 8.14 -26.85 9.22
C ALA A 91 7.90 -27.39 10.65
N ARG A 92 7.22 -26.62 11.52
CA ARG A 92 6.80 -27.03 12.86
C ARG A 92 5.34 -27.44 12.87
#